data_AF-A0A162MSN4-F1
#
_entry.id   AF-A0A162MSN4-F1
#
_cell.length_a   1.000
_cell.length_b   1.000
_cell.length_c   1.000
_cell.angle_alpha   90.00
_cell.angle_beta   90.00
_cell.angle_gamma   90.00
#
_symmetry.space_group_name_H-M   'P 1'
#
loop_
_entity.id
_entity.type
_entity.pdbx_description
1 polymer ?
#
loop_
_entity_poly.entity_id
_entity_poly.type
_entity_poly.pdbx_seq_one_letter_code
_entity_poly.pdbx_strand_id
1 'polypeptide(L)'
;MEEWKQGTYVMMLNDEDIHTVNERRLGEIIGKDTAGKLHTSRSRNEQVVCDMRIWLLDRIKKIASQLVAFRKVIVAGAGSEM
;
A
#
# COMPACT_ATOMS: atom_id res chain seq x y z
N MET A 1 -9.74 -8.71 1.75
CA MET A 1 -9.61 -7.50 0.91
C MET A 1 -10.88 -6.65 0.90
N GLU A 2 -12.07 -7.25 0.94
CA GLU A 2 -13.31 -6.48 0.92
C GLU A 2 -13.43 -5.53 2.13
N GLU A 3 -13.05 -6.00 3.32
CA GLU A 3 -12.99 -5.17 4.54
C GLU A 3 -12.07 -3.95 4.41
N TRP A 4 -10.92 -4.12 3.74
CA TRP A 4 -9.98 -3.04 3.45
C TRP A 4 -10.55 -2.04 2.44
N LYS A 5 -11.22 -2.52 1.39
CA LYS A 5 -11.83 -1.67 0.37
C LYS A 5 -13.00 -0.85 0.92
N GLN A 6 -13.78 -1.45 1.82
CA GLN A 6 -14.93 -0.82 2.45
C GLN A 6 -14.55 0.01 3.67
N GLY A 7 -13.30 -0.05 4.15
CA GLY A 7 -12.85 0.66 5.34
C GLY A 7 -13.50 0.15 6.63
N THR A 8 -13.98 -1.09 6.64
CA THR A 8 -14.71 -1.69 7.76
C THR A 8 -13.83 -2.47 8.73
N TYR A 9 -12.53 -2.58 8.44
CA TYR A 9 -11.58 -3.20 9.35
C TYR A 9 -11.39 -2.33 10.61
N VAL A 10 -11.29 -2.97 11.77
CA VAL A 10 -11.09 -2.29 13.06
C VAL A 10 -9.66 -2.51 13.52
N MET A 11 -8.91 -1.41 13.68
CA MET A 11 -7.61 -1.41 14.35
C MET A 11 -7.83 -1.55 15.86
N MET A 12 -7.05 -2.42 16.49
CA MET A 12 -7.07 -2.63 17.94
C MET A 12 -5.89 -1.90 18.58
N LEU A 13 -6.01 -1.58 19.88
CA LEU A 13 -4.97 -0.84 20.62
C LEU A 13 -3.60 -1.54 20.62
N ASN A 14 -3.59 -2.87 20.48
CA ASN A 14 -2.39 -3.69 20.44
C ASN A 14 -1.82 -3.91 19.04
N ASP A 15 -2.45 -3.36 18.00
CA ASP A 15 -1.87 -3.36 16.66
C ASP A 15 -0.84 -2.23 16.57
N GLU A 16 0.44 -2.58 16.45
CA GLU A 16 1.55 -1.62 16.36
C GLU A 16 1.64 -0.98 14.96
N ASP A 17 1.38 -1.79 13.94
CA ASP A 17 1.56 -1.45 12.53
C ASP A 17 0.59 -2.22 11.63
N ILE A 18 0.62 -1.93 10.32
CA ILE A 18 -0.23 -2.61 9.34
C ILE A 18 0.03 -4.13 9.25
N HIS A 19 1.24 -4.58 9.59
CA HIS A 19 1.59 -5.98 9.52
C HIS A 19 0.96 -6.77 10.66
N THR A 20 1.03 -6.25 11.88
CA THR A 20 0.38 -6.79 13.07
C THR A 20 -1.15 -6.81 12.94
N VAL A 21 -1.76 -5.78 12.35
CA VAL A 21 -3.19 -5.80 11.99
C VAL A 21 -3.50 -6.99 11.07
N ASN A 22 -2.72 -7.17 10.00
CA ASN A 22 -2.96 -8.23 9.01
C ASN A 22 -2.71 -9.63 9.58
N GLU A 23 -1.67 -9.80 10.41
CA GLU A 23 -1.37 -11.04 11.13
C GLU A 23 -2.49 -11.45 12.08
N ARG A 24 -2.96 -10.49 12.90
CA ARG A 24 -4.10 -10.70 13.79
C ARG A 24 -5.35 -11.07 13.00
N ARG A 25 -5.68 -10.29 11.96
CA ARG A 25 -6.88 -10.53 11.16
C ARG A 25 -6.82 -11.89 10.46
N LEU A 26 -5.66 -12.30 9.97
CA LEU A 26 -5.48 -13.64 9.41
C LEU A 26 -5.72 -14.72 10.48
N GLY A 27 -5.18 -14.54 11.69
CA GLY A 27 -5.40 -15.43 12.83
C GLY A 27 -6.87 -15.58 13.23
N GLU A 28 -7.67 -14.53 13.10
CA GLU A 28 -9.13 -14.58 13.33
C GLU A 28 -9.87 -15.41 12.28
N ILE A 29 -9.37 -15.43 11.04
CA ILE A 29 -10.01 -16.13 9.91
C ILE A 29 -9.64 -17.61 9.88
N ILE A 30 -8.36 -17.95 10.11
CA ILE A 30 -7.82 -19.31 9.90
C ILE A 30 -7.25 -19.97 11.16
N GLY A 31 -7.37 -19.32 12.31
CA GLY A 31 -6.79 -19.75 13.58
C GLY A 31 -5.33 -19.29 13.77
N LYS A 32 -4.97 -18.98 15.02
CA LYS A 32 -3.67 -18.40 15.40
C LYS A 32 -2.48 -19.29 15.02
N ASP A 33 -2.57 -20.58 15.27
CA ASP A 33 -1.45 -21.52 15.02
C ASP A 33 -1.12 -21.65 13.53
N THR A 34 -2.13 -21.59 12.67
CA THR A 34 -1.96 -21.61 11.21
C THR A 34 -1.43 -20.27 10.71
N ALA A 35 -2.01 -19.16 11.17
CA ALA A 35 -1.61 -17.81 10.76
C ALA A 35 -0.17 -17.46 11.19
N GLY A 36 0.27 -17.89 12.37
CA GLY A 36 1.63 -17.64 12.87
C GLY A 36 2.74 -18.20 11.96
N LYS A 37 2.43 -19.23 11.17
CA LYS A 37 3.38 -19.81 10.19
C LYS A 37 3.67 -18.86 9.03
N LEU A 38 2.82 -17.87 8.74
CA LEU A 38 3.06 -16.88 7.68
C LEU A 38 4.37 -16.09 7.89
N HIS A 39 4.74 -15.87 9.15
CA HIS A 39 5.92 -15.10 9.54
C HIS A 39 7.18 -15.95 9.70
N THR A 40 7.07 -17.26 9.55
CA THR A 40 8.24 -18.14 9.61
C THR A 40 9.23 -17.77 8.51
N SER A 41 10.49 -17.58 8.91
CA SER A 41 11.59 -17.18 8.01
C SER A 41 11.45 -15.81 7.34
N ARG A 42 10.68 -14.88 7.93
CA ARG A 42 10.59 -13.49 7.44
C ARG A 42 10.95 -12.48 8.52
N SER A 43 11.81 -11.51 8.20
CA SER A 43 12.09 -10.36 9.07
C SER A 43 11.12 -9.21 8.79
N ARG A 44 10.73 -8.47 9.84
CA ARG A 44 9.89 -7.26 9.68
C ARG A 44 10.60 -6.20 8.83
N ASN A 45 11.91 -6.03 8.98
CA ASN A 45 12.68 -5.04 8.21
C ASN A 45 12.61 -5.32 6.70
N GLU A 46 12.73 -6.59 6.30
CA GLU A 46 12.65 -6.99 4.90
C GLU A 46 11.24 -6.78 4.33
N GLN A 47 10.21 -7.07 5.12
CA GLN A 47 8.82 -6.80 4.76
C GLN A 47 8.59 -5.30 4.50
N VAL A 48 8.98 -4.45 5.45
CA VAL A 48 8.83 -2.99 5.33
C VAL A 48 9.54 -2.45 4.09
N VAL A 49 10.78 -2.89 3.83
CA VAL A 49 11.54 -2.46 2.64
C VAL A 49 10.86 -2.92 1.35
N CYS A 50 10.36 -4.16 1.32
CA CYS A 50 9.65 -4.71 0.16
C CYS A 50 8.35 -3.93 -0.11
N ASP A 51 7.52 -3.74 0.92
CA ASP A 51 6.24 -3.06 0.81
C ASP A 51 6.41 -1.60 0.36
N MET A 52 7.40 -0.90 0.93
CA MET A 52 7.71 0.46 0.53
C MET A 52 8.14 0.54 -0.94
N ARG A 53 8.96 -0.40 -1.41
CA ARG A 53 9.37 -0.46 -2.83
C ARG A 53 8.17 -0.70 -3.75
N ILE A 54 7.30 -1.64 -3.41
CA ILE A 54 6.10 -1.94 -4.20
C ILE A 54 5.20 -0.71 -4.27
N TRP A 55 4.96 -0.04 -3.13
CA TRP A 55 4.16 1.17 -3.08
C TRP A 55 4.79 2.31 -3.90
N LEU A 56 6.10 2.55 -3.77
CA LEU A 56 6.80 3.58 -4.53
C LEU A 56 6.73 3.35 -6.04
N LEU A 57 6.83 2.10 -6.51
CA LEU A 57 6.72 1.78 -7.93
C LEU A 57 5.35 2.17 -8.52
N ASP A 58 4.26 1.98 -7.77
CA ASP A 58 2.92 2.46 -8.17
C ASP A 58 2.84 4.00 -8.16
N ARG A 59 3.39 4.63 -7.11
CA ARG A 59 3.36 6.10 -6.98
C ARG A 59 4.16 6.82 -8.06
N ILE A 60 5.32 6.29 -8.43
CA ILE A 60 6.14 6.83 -9.51
C ILE A 60 5.37 6.84 -10.83
N LYS A 61 4.64 5.77 -11.15
CA LYS A 61 3.80 5.72 -12.37
C LYS A 61 2.71 6.79 -12.37
N LYS A 62 2.07 7.02 -11.22
CA LYS A 62 1.03 8.05 -11.05
C LYS A 62 1.61 9.47 -11.19
N ILE A 63 2.76 9.73 -10.58
CA ILE A 63 3.42 11.04 -10.69
C ILE A 63 3.88 11.27 -12.14
N ALA A 64 4.44 10.26 -12.80
CA ALA A 64 4.86 10.37 -14.20
C ALA A 64 3.69 10.71 -15.13
N SER A 65 2.52 10.09 -14.96
CA SER A 65 1.33 10.41 -15.76
C SER A 65 0.84 11.83 -15.51
N GLN A 66 0.84 12.29 -14.26
CA GLN A 66 0.50 13.66 -13.89
C GLN A 66 1.47 14.67 -14.50
N LEU A 67 2.78 14.40 -14.51
CA LEU A 67 3.78 15.26 -15.14
C LEU A 67 3.58 15.35 -16.66
N VAL A 68 3.24 14.24 -17.31
CA VAL A 68 2.91 14.24 -18.75
C VAL A 68 1.65 15.05 -19.02
N ALA A 69 0.61 14.90 -18.20
CA ALA A 69 -0.63 15.67 -18.33
C ALA A 69 -0.37 17.17 -18.14
N PHE A 70 0.38 17.54 -17.11
CA PHE A 70 0.75 18.92 -16.83
C PHE A 70 1.55 19.55 -17.98
N ARG A 71 2.54 18.84 -18.52
CA ARG A 71 3.31 19.30 -19.69
C ARG A 71 2.41 19.58 -20.89
N LYS A 72 1.40 18.74 -21.15
CA LYS A 72 0.45 18.96 -22.25
C LYS A 72 -0.34 20.25 -22.08
N VAL A 73 -0.77 20.57 -20.85
CA VAL A 73 -1.48 21.81 -20.55
C VAL A 73 -0.60 23.03 -20.81
N ILE A 74 0.66 23.01 -20.35
CA ILE A 74 1.61 24.11 -20.60
C ILE A 74 1.82 24.34 -22.10
N VAL A 75 2.07 23.27 -22.87
CA VAL A 75 2.30 23.37 -24.32
C VAL A 75 1.06 23.91 -25.04
N ALA A 76 -0.13 23.46 -24.66
CA ALA A 76 -1.37 23.95 -25.24
C ALA A 76 -1.60 25.44 -24.94
N GLY A 77 -1.33 25.89 -23.71
CA GLY A 77 -1.43 27.30 -23.32
C GLY A 77 -0.47 28.20 -24.10
N ALA A 78 0.79 27.77 -24.25
CA ALA A 78 1.78 28.51 -25.03
C ALA A 78 1.39 28.66 -26.52
N GLY A 79 0.75 27.64 -27.11
CA GLY A 79 0.27 27.69 -28.48
C GLY A 79 -0.99 28.55 -28.68
N SER A 80 -1.75 28.83 -27.62
CA SER A 80 -2.93 29.71 -27.68
C SER A 80 -2.64 31.19 -27.49
N GLU A 81 -1.43 31.54 -27.04
CA GLU A 81 -0.96 32.93 -26.89
C GLU A 81 -0.22 33.46 -28.13
N MET A 82 -0.08 32.63 -29.18
CA MET A 82 0.39 33.00 -30.53
C MET A 82 -0.79 33.18 -31.49
#